data_AF-A0A4P7LK94-F1
#
_entry.id   AF-A0A4P7LK94-F1
#
_cell.length_a   1.000
_cell.length_b   1.000
_cell.length_c   1.000
_cell.angle_alpha   90.00
_cell.angle_beta   90.00
_cell.angle_gamma   90.00
#
_symmetry.space_group_name_H-M   'P 1'
#
loop_
_entity.id
_entity.type
_entity.pdbx_description
1 polymer ?
#
loop_
_entity_poly.entity_id
_entity_poly.type
_entity_poly.pdbx_seq_one_letter_code
_entity_poly.pdbx_strand_id
1 'polypeptide(L)'
;MKQYPDTEKTYGIVVTDATGNEELNEKRAILERADPDNIVFLSVIPHDVTARADWKEIKSAFSAFPRRGVDVESVTADQIEHLAKKISVLAVGRR
;
A
#
# COMPACT_ATOMS: atom_id res chain seq x y z
N MET A 1 -11.29 6.80 6.74
CA MET A 1 -10.74 5.44 6.61
C MET A 1 -11.85 4.53 6.19
N LYS A 2 -11.73 3.90 5.03
CA LYS A 2 -12.60 2.79 4.63
C LYS A 2 -12.51 1.69 5.69
N GLN A 3 -13.63 1.07 5.99
CA GLN A 3 -13.63 -0.16 6.79
C GLN A 3 -13.29 -1.32 5.85
N TYR A 4 -12.23 -2.04 6.17
CA TYR A 4 -11.85 -3.26 5.47
C TYR A 4 -12.44 -4.45 6.22
N PRO A 5 -13.38 -5.19 5.62
CA PRO A 5 -13.99 -6.34 6.28
C PRO A 5 -12.94 -7.41 6.59
N ASP A 6 -13.02 -8.06 7.75
CA ASP A 6 -12.12 -9.17 8.13
C ASP A 6 -12.21 -10.37 7.17
N THR A 7 -13.27 -10.44 6.36
CA THR A 7 -13.45 -11.45 5.32
C THR A 7 -12.58 -11.21 4.08
N GLU A 8 -11.91 -10.06 3.97
CA GLU A 8 -11.13 -9.65 2.79
C GLU A 8 -9.65 -9.50 3.14
N LYS A 9 -8.78 -10.10 2.32
CA LYS A 9 -7.33 -9.95 2.44
C LYS A 9 -6.91 -8.58 1.95
N THR A 10 -6.90 -7.61 2.87
CA THR A 10 -6.45 -6.25 2.58
C THR A 10 -4.98 -6.07 2.97
N TYR A 11 -4.19 -5.56 2.03
CA TYR A 11 -2.79 -5.24 2.26
C TYR A 11 -2.54 -3.74 2.15
N GLY A 12 -1.87 -3.18 3.16
CA GLY A 12 -1.43 -1.80 3.19
C GLY A 12 0.02 -1.69 2.70
N ILE A 13 0.30 -0.81 1.75
CA ILE A 13 1.65 -0.50 1.28
C ILE A 13 1.99 0.90 1.77
N VAL A 14 2.94 1.01 2.69
CA VAL A 14 3.46 2.31 3.09
C VAL A 14 4.36 2.83 1.98
N VAL A 15 4.03 4.01 1.45
CA VAL A 15 4.85 4.69 0.46
C VAL A 15 5.24 6.06 1.00
N THR A 16 6.55 6.29 1.02
CA THR A 16 7.19 7.54 1.41
C THR A 16 7.96 8.12 0.23
N ASP A 17 8.51 9.32 0.39
CA ASP A 17 9.45 9.91 -0.58
C ASP A 17 10.72 9.06 -0.79
N ALA A 18 11.15 8.35 0.25
CA ALA A 18 12.29 7.44 0.20
C ALA A 18 11.98 6.09 -0.46
N THR A 19 10.70 5.76 -0.69
CA THR A 19 10.30 4.47 -1.25
C THR A 19 10.58 4.43 -2.75
N GLY A 20 11.66 3.75 -3.14
CA GLY A 20 12.06 3.56 -4.53
C GLY A 20 11.23 2.52 -5.28
N ASN A 21 11.42 2.47 -6.61
CA ASN A 21 10.70 1.52 -7.48
C ASN A 21 11.11 0.07 -7.28
N GLU A 22 12.36 -0.17 -6.86
CA GLU A 22 12.83 -1.51 -6.51
C GLU A 22 12.05 -2.08 -5.32
N GLU A 23 11.90 -1.29 -4.24
CA GLU A 23 11.13 -1.70 -3.06
C GLU A 23 9.64 -1.94 -3.41
N LEU A 24 9.06 -1.10 -4.27
CA LEU A 24 7.69 -1.32 -4.76
C LEU A 24 7.58 -2.63 -5.55
N ASN A 25 8.57 -2.97 -6.38
CA ASN A 25 8.58 -4.22 -7.12
C ASN A 25 8.70 -5.45 -6.20
N GLU A 26 9.50 -5.36 -5.13
CA GLU A 26 9.58 -6.41 -4.12
C GLU A 26 8.23 -6.62 -3.42
N LYS A 27 7.58 -5.54 -2.99
CA LYS A 27 6.24 -5.60 -2.37
C LYS A 27 5.21 -6.15 -3.34
N ARG A 28 5.29 -5.78 -4.62
CA ARG A 28 4.43 -6.33 -5.68
C ARG A 28 4.60 -7.85 -5.80
N ALA A 29 5.83 -8.36 -5.85
CA ALA A 29 6.08 -9.79 -5.96
C ALA A 29 5.54 -10.59 -4.75
N ILE A 30 5.57 -10.01 -3.56
CA ILE A 30 4.95 -10.57 -2.36
C ILE A 30 3.43 -10.64 -2.52
N LEU A 31 2.82 -9.54 -2.98
CA LEU A 31 1.36 -9.45 -3.12
C LEU A 31 0.82 -10.34 -4.24
N GLU A 32 1.52 -10.46 -5.37
CA GLU A 32 1.12 -11.37 -6.45
C GLU A 32 1.00 -12.83 -5.96
N ARG A 33 1.83 -13.24 -4.99
CA ARG A 33 1.76 -14.57 -4.37
C ARG A 33 0.68 -14.67 -3.29
N ALA A 34 0.30 -13.55 -2.68
CA ALA A 34 -0.65 -13.50 -1.57
C ALA A 34 -2.12 -13.51 -2.03
N ASP A 35 -2.37 -13.17 -3.31
CA ASP A 35 -3.70 -13.04 -3.93
C ASP A 35 -4.63 -12.11 -3.09
N PRO A 36 -4.30 -10.81 -2.99
CA PRO A 36 -5.03 -9.86 -2.16
C PRO A 36 -6.41 -9.56 -2.75
N ASP A 37 -7.40 -9.33 -1.88
CA ASP A 37 -8.69 -8.82 -2.32
C ASP A 37 -8.61 -7.30 -2.55
N ASN A 38 -7.90 -6.59 -1.66
CA ASN A 38 -7.71 -5.14 -1.73
C ASN A 38 -6.25 -4.75 -1.47
N ILE A 39 -5.81 -3.68 -2.12
CA ILE A 39 -4.53 -3.03 -1.85
C ILE A 39 -4.77 -1.56 -1.53
N VAL A 40 -4.10 -1.09 -0.49
CA VAL A 40 -4.22 0.29 -0.02
C VAL A 40 -2.84 0.90 0.04
N PHE A 41 -2.60 1.93 -0.77
CA PHE A 41 -1.41 2.75 -0.66
C PHE A 41 -1.59 3.74 0.48
N LEU A 42 -0.77 3.59 1.52
CA LEU A 42 -0.73 4.47 2.68
C LEU A 42 0.28 5.58 2.42
N SER A 43 -0.25 6.75 2.09
CA SER A 43 0.52 7.96 1.82
C SER A 43 0.80 8.69 3.14
N VAL A 44 2.06 8.71 3.56
CA VAL A 44 2.42 9.26 4.88
C VAL A 44 2.59 10.77 4.81
N ILE A 45 1.70 11.52 5.47
CA ILE A 45 1.75 12.99 5.55
C ILE A 45 3.12 13.43 6.12
N PRO A 46 3.79 14.44 5.52
CA PRO A 46 3.28 15.39 4.51
C PRO A 46 3.39 14.91 3.04
N HIS A 47 3.86 13.69 2.80
CA HIS A 47 4.10 13.19 1.45
C HIS A 47 2.84 12.58 0.84
N ASP A 48 2.48 13.07 -0.35
CA ASP A 48 1.41 12.51 -1.17
C ASP A 48 1.99 11.59 -2.26
N VAL A 49 1.70 10.29 -2.16
CA VAL A 49 2.13 9.29 -3.14
C VAL A 49 1.57 9.56 -4.52
N THR A 50 0.39 10.19 -4.62
CA THR A 50 -0.24 10.53 -5.89
C THR A 50 0.47 11.67 -6.62
N ALA A 51 1.29 12.45 -5.90
CA ALA A 51 2.10 13.53 -6.47
C ALA A 51 3.40 13.02 -7.12
N ARG A 52 3.74 11.73 -7.00
CA ARG A 52 4.91 11.15 -7.68
C ARG A 52 4.71 11.16 -9.20
N ALA A 53 5.78 11.47 -9.93
CA ALA A 53 5.76 11.47 -11.39
C ALA A 53 5.41 10.10 -12.00
N ASP A 54 5.84 9.02 -11.34
CA ASP A 54 5.62 7.63 -11.74
C ASP A 54 4.36 7.00 -11.14
N TRP A 55 3.54 7.76 -10.41
CA TRP A 55 2.36 7.22 -9.71
C TRP A 55 1.41 6.45 -10.62
N LYS A 56 1.18 6.93 -11.85
CA LYS A 56 0.28 6.28 -12.80
C LYS A 56 0.77 4.86 -13.17
N GLU A 57 2.08 4.70 -13.34
CA GLU A 57 2.70 3.42 -13.64
C GLU A 57 2.63 2.47 -12.44
N ILE A 58 2.94 2.98 -11.25
CA ILE A 58 2.80 2.24 -9.98
C ILE A 58 1.35 1.76 -9.82
N LYS A 59 0.37 2.67 -9.88
CA LYS A 59 -1.04 2.30 -9.73
C LYS A 59 -1.47 1.25 -10.75
N SER A 60 -1.03 1.36 -12.01
CA SER A 60 -1.34 0.38 -13.05
C SER A 60 -0.74 -0.99 -12.75
N ALA A 61 0.52 -1.04 -12.29
CA ALA A 61 1.20 -2.29 -11.95
C ALA A 61 0.49 -3.03 -10.80
N PHE A 62 0.01 -2.30 -9.80
CA PHE A 62 -0.69 -2.88 -8.65
C PHE A 62 -2.16 -3.16 -8.90
N SER A 63 -2.78 -2.58 -9.93
CA SER A 63 -4.19 -2.83 -10.26
C SER A 63 -4.43 -4.16 -10.98
N ALA A 64 -3.36 -4.87 -11.38
CA ALA A 64 -3.46 -6.08 -12.20
C ALA A 64 -3.90 -7.34 -11.44
N PHE A 65 -3.78 -7.35 -10.11
CA PHE A 65 -3.99 -8.55 -9.29
C PHE A 65 -5.00 -8.46 -8.14
N PRO A 66 -5.31 -7.30 -7.50
CA PRO A 66 -6.33 -7.29 -6.47
C PRO A 66 -7.72 -7.46 -7.09
N ARG A 67 -8.57 -8.24 -6.42
CA ARG A 67 -9.91 -8.57 -6.93
C ARG A 67 -10.86 -7.37 -6.95
N ARG A 68 -10.67 -6.44 -6.01
CA ARG A 68 -11.55 -5.27 -5.84
C ARG A 68 -10.91 -3.96 -6.25
N GLY A 69 -9.58 -3.89 -6.18
CA GLY A 69 -8.81 -2.78 -6.72
C GLY A 69 -7.78 -2.21 -5.76
N VAL A 70 -7.34 -1.00 -6.12
CA VAL A 70 -6.27 -0.25 -5.46
C VAL A 70 -6.83 1.09 -4.98
N ASP A 71 -6.73 1.31 -3.67
CA ASP A 71 -7.07 2.59 -3.02
C ASP A 71 -5.81 3.33 -2.56
N VAL A 72 -5.95 4.62 -2.30
CA VAL A 72 -4.93 5.46 -1.64
C VAL A 72 -5.57 6.11 -0.43
N GLU A 73 -4.93 6.02 0.72
CA GLU A 73 -5.30 6.76 1.92
C GLU A 73 -4.13 7.59 2.44
N SER A 74 -4.38 8.86 2.72
CA SER A 74 -3.42 9.74 3.41
C SER A 74 -3.50 9.48 4.91
N VAL A 75 -2.36 9.13 5.51
CA VAL A 75 -2.27 8.75 6.92
C VAL A 75 -1.10 9.43 7.62
N THR A 76 -1.20 9.57 8.94
CA THR A 76 -0.05 9.92 9.80
C THR A 76 0.71 8.67 10.23
N ALA A 77 1.94 8.82 10.74
CA ALA A 77 2.73 7.70 11.26
C ALA A 77 1.98 6.91 12.36
N ASP A 78 1.32 7.61 13.30
CA ASP A 78 0.52 6.98 14.36
C ASP A 78 -0.65 6.15 13.81
N GLN A 79 -1.25 6.60 12.70
CA GLN A 79 -2.34 5.88 12.06
C GLN A 79 -1.86 4.59 11.38
N ILE A 80 -0.63 4.54 10.89
CA ILE A 80 -0.03 3.32 10.32
C ILE A 80 0.07 2.24 11.40
N GLU A 81 0.52 2.59 12.60
CA GLU A 81 0.60 1.63 13.72
C GLU A 81 -0.77 1.07 14.09
N HIS A 82 -1.81 1.91 14.05
CA HIS A 82 -3.18 1.48 14.28
C HIS A 82 -3.71 0.58 13.15
N LEU A 83 -3.38 0.89 11.89
CA LEU A 83 -3.76 0.11 10.72
C LEU A 83 -3.05 -1.24 10.67
N ALA A 84 -1.80 -1.31 11.11
CA ALA A 84 -1.05 -2.57 11.20
C ALA A 84 -1.71 -3.62 12.11
N LYS A 85 -2.61 -3.21 13.01
CA LYS A 85 -3.42 -4.12 13.83
C LYS A 85 -4.64 -4.70 13.11
N LYS A 86 -5.03 -4.10 11.97
CA LYS A 86 -6.27 -4.42 11.22
C LYS A 86 -5.99 -4.98 9.83
N ILE A 87 -4.89 -4.58 9.19
CA ILE A 87 -4.50 -5.04 7.86
C ILE A 87 -3.03 -5.46 7.86
N SER A 88 -2.65 -6.28 6.89
CA SER A 88 -1.23 -6.63 6.69
C SER A 88 -0.49 -5.45 6.07
N VAL A 89 0.33 -4.75 6.87
CA VAL A 89 1.09 -3.58 6.39
C VAL A 89 2.49 -3.99 5.96
N LEU A 90 2.82 -3.77 4.69
CA LEU A 90 4.15 -3.90 4.11
C LEU A 90 4.90 -2.56 4.29
N ALA A 91 5.41 -2.32 5.50
CA ALA A 91 6.22 -1.15 5.83
C ALA A 91 7.68 -1.30 5.35
N VAL A 92 8.37 -0.17 5.16
CA VAL A 92 9.80 -0.15 4.85
C VAL A 92 10.56 -0.74 6.05
N GLY A 93 11.26 -1.86 5.84
CA GLY A 93 12.16 -2.40 6.84
C GLY A 93 13.44 -1.56 6.89
N ARG A 94 13.60 -0.73 7.92
CA ARG A 94 14.95 -0.38 8.36
C ARG A 94 15.55 -1.63 9.00
N ARG A 95 16.53 -2.22 8.33
CA ARG A 95 17.53 -3.07 9.00
C ARG A 95 18.27 -2.27 10.06
#